data_AF-A0A9P7M7L5-F1
#
_entry.id   AF-A0A9P7M7L5-F1
#
_cell.length_a   1.000
_cell.length_b   1.000
_cell.length_c   1.000
_cell.angle_alpha   90.00
_cell.angle_beta   90.00
_cell.angle_gamma   90.00
#
_symmetry.space_group_name_H-M   'P 1'
#
loop_
_entity.id
_entity.type
_entity.pdbx_description
1 polymer ?
#
loop_
_entity_poly.entity_id
_entity_poly.type
_entity_poly.pdbx_seq_one_letter_code
_entity_poly.pdbx_strand_id
1 'polypeptide(L)'
;MSLFDIALHTSLDDYKNVPDYAEKLCEAREDIQCFFFRGLGPSYETFRSAYLAKRDLVPTKHDDGSETPGITFEEAMAAARGEEQLQNNFKRVR
;
A
#
# COMPACT_ATOMS: atom_id res chain seq x y z
N MET A 1 4.66 6.53 21.61
CA MET A 1 4.08 5.77 20.48
C MET A 1 5.21 5.02 19.82
N SER A 2 5.06 3.71 19.68
CA SER A 2 6.01 2.87 18.95
C SER A 2 5.91 3.16 17.44
N LEU A 3 7.00 2.96 16.68
CA LEU A 3 6.96 3.01 15.22
C LEU A 3 5.97 1.99 14.64
N PHE A 4 5.77 0.86 15.33
CA PHE A 4 4.73 -0.12 15.00
C PHE A 4 3.32 0.44 15.14
N ASP A 5 3.05 1.26 16.16
CA ASP A 5 1.73 1.89 16.34
C ASP A 5 1.46 2.88 15.20
N ILE A 6 2.49 3.58 14.73
CA ILE A 6 2.38 4.51 13.60
C ILE A 6 2.07 3.72 12.32
N ALA A 7 2.78 2.64 12.01
CA ALA A 7 2.49 1.82 10.82
C ALA A 7 1.11 1.14 10.86
N LEU A 8 0.61 0.76 12.05
CA LEU A 8 -0.71 0.13 12.20
C LEU A 8 -1.89 1.11 12.08
N HIS A 9 -1.67 2.37 12.45
CA HIS A 9 -2.72 3.39 12.53
C HIS A 9 -2.63 4.45 11.43
N THR A 10 -1.62 4.41 10.57
CA THR A 10 -1.49 5.33 9.44
C THR A 10 -2.16 4.76 8.20
N SER A 11 -3.13 5.51 7.69
CA SER A 11 -3.81 5.23 6.44
C SER A 11 -3.43 6.29 5.41
N LEU A 12 -3.57 5.96 4.12
CA LEU A 12 -3.38 6.93 3.03
C LEU A 12 -4.23 8.19 3.22
N ASP A 13 -5.38 8.09 3.90
CA ASP A 13 -6.27 9.22 4.17
C ASP A 13 -5.60 10.31 5.04
N ASP A 14 -4.55 9.97 5.79
CA ASP A 14 -3.78 10.91 6.60
C ASP A 14 -2.70 11.66 5.80
N TYR A 15 -2.52 11.32 4.52
CA TYR A 15 -1.44 11.81 3.66
C TYR A 15 -1.97 12.44 2.37
N LYS A 16 -1.11 13.23 1.71
CA LYS A 16 -1.53 13.96 0.50
C LYS A 16 -1.68 13.06 -0.72
N ASN A 17 -0.86 12.03 -0.82
CA ASN A 17 -0.78 11.11 -1.95
C ASN A 17 0.03 9.86 -1.58
N VAL A 18 -0.02 8.86 -2.46
CA VAL A 18 0.70 7.58 -2.30
C VAL A 18 2.21 7.77 -2.09
N PRO A 19 2.91 8.65 -2.83
CA PRO A 19 4.33 8.95 -2.57
C PRO A 19 4.62 9.50 -1.17
N ASP A 20 3.83 10.44 -0.68
CA ASP A 20 3.97 11.07 0.64
C ASP A 20 3.74 10.05 1.77
N TYR A 21 2.74 9.17 1.60
CA TYR A 21 2.51 8.04 2.49
C TYR A 21 3.68 7.06 2.49
N ALA A 22 4.19 6.70 1.32
CA ALA A 22 5.29 5.76 1.16
C ALA A 22 6.61 6.29 1.74
N GLU A 23 6.90 7.58 1.58
CA GLU A 23 8.10 8.22 2.13
C GLU A 23 8.09 8.19 3.66
N LYS A 24 6.94 8.47 4.28
CA LYS A 24 6.77 8.43 5.75
C LYS A 24 6.85 7.02 6.31
N LEU A 25 6.39 6.04 5.55
CA LEU A 25 6.60 4.64 5.83
C LEU A 25 8.09 4.26 5.74
N CYS A 26 8.81 4.67 4.68
CA CYS A 26 10.26 4.43 4.57
C CYS A 26 11.07 5.00 5.74
N GLU A 27 10.73 6.19 6.24
CA GLU A 27 11.35 6.80 7.41
C GLU A 27 11.19 5.95 8.69
N ALA A 28 10.12 5.14 8.78
CA ALA A 28 9.81 4.31 9.95
C ALA A 28 10.57 2.96 10.01
N ARG A 29 11.25 2.56 8.93
CA ARG A 29 12.17 1.39 8.75
C ARG A 29 11.69 -0.05 9.01
N GLU A 30 12.18 -0.87 8.07
CA GLU A 30 12.44 -2.32 7.95
C GLU A 30 11.32 -3.31 7.60
N ASP A 31 10.17 -3.43 8.29
CA ASP A 31 9.18 -4.50 7.97
C ASP A 31 7.88 -3.99 7.29
N ILE A 32 8.00 -3.01 6.42
CA ILE A 32 6.85 -2.18 6.01
C ILE A 32 6.16 -2.67 4.72
N GLN A 33 6.76 -3.62 4.01
CA GLN A 33 6.10 -4.27 2.85
C GLN A 33 4.73 -4.85 3.21
N CYS A 34 4.57 -5.36 4.43
CA CYS A 34 3.32 -5.94 4.91
C CYS A 34 2.23 -4.90 5.17
N PHE A 35 2.62 -3.67 5.50
CA PHE A 35 1.70 -2.61 5.96
C PHE A 35 1.31 -1.63 4.85
N PHE A 36 2.17 -1.45 3.85
CA PHE A 36 1.92 -0.50 2.74
C PHE A 36 0.59 -0.77 2.04
N PHE A 37 0.34 -2.00 1.57
CA PHE A 37 -0.91 -2.34 0.88
C PHE A 37 -2.14 -2.32 1.79
N ARG A 38 -1.96 -2.52 3.09
CA ARG A 38 -3.04 -2.44 4.07
C ARG A 38 -3.47 -0.99 4.26
N GLY A 39 -2.51 -0.07 4.36
CA GLY A 39 -2.79 1.33 4.60
C GLY A 39 -3.14 2.16 3.36
N LEU A 40 -3.02 1.63 2.14
CA LEU A 40 -3.61 2.25 0.93
C LEU A 40 -5.13 2.49 1.06
N GLY A 41 -5.80 1.74 1.94
CA GLY A 41 -7.22 1.91 2.23
C GLY A 41 -8.17 1.22 1.24
N PRO A 42 -9.49 1.32 1.48
CA PRO A 42 -10.50 0.55 0.74
C PRO A 42 -10.57 0.86 -0.75
N SER A 43 -10.21 2.08 -1.16
CA SER A 43 -10.21 2.52 -2.57
C SER A 43 -9.21 1.74 -3.44
N TYR A 44 -8.21 1.10 -2.83
CA TYR A 44 -7.20 0.29 -3.52
C TYR A 44 -7.45 -1.23 -3.36
N GLU A 45 -8.54 -1.66 -2.71
CA GLU A 45 -8.80 -3.08 -2.43
C GLU A 45 -9.00 -3.92 -3.71
N THR A 46 -9.78 -3.39 -4.66
CA THR A 46 -10.00 -4.02 -5.98
C THR A 46 -8.69 -4.09 -6.77
N PHE A 47 -7.92 -3.01 -6.78
CA PHE A 47 -6.62 -2.95 -7.44
C PHE A 47 -5.64 -3.95 -6.82
N ARG A 48 -5.55 -4.01 -5.49
CA ARG A 48 -4.69 -4.93 -4.76
C ARG A 48 -5.00 -6.38 -5.15
N SER A 49 -6.27 -6.76 -5.07
CA SER A 49 -6.72 -8.11 -5.41
C SER A 49 -6.38 -8.48 -6.86
N ALA A 50 -6.62 -7.57 -7.80
CA ALA A 50 -6.31 -7.78 -9.22
C ALA A 50 -4.80 -7.84 -9.49
N TYR A 51 -4.01 -6.99 -8.83
CA TYR A 51 -2.55 -6.94 -9.00
C TYR A 51 -1.89 -8.24 -8.53
N LEU A 52 -2.31 -8.75 -7.38
CA LEU A 52 -1.81 -10.01 -6.81
C LEU A 52 -2.20 -11.20 -7.67
N ALA A 53 -3.47 -11.27 -8.10
CA ALA A 53 -3.95 -12.33 -8.98
C ALA A 53 -3.21 -12.37 -10.32
N LYS A 54 -2.91 -11.21 -10.92
CA LYS A 54 -2.19 -11.13 -12.20
C LYS A 54 -0.75 -11.63 -12.12
N ARG A 55 -0.12 -11.51 -10.96
CA ARG A 55 1.27 -11.90 -10.72
C ARG A 55 1.41 -13.32 -10.16
N ASP A 56 0.30 -14.04 -9.98
CA ASP A 56 0.25 -15.33 -9.28
C ASP A 56 0.89 -15.28 -7.88
N LEU A 57 0.75 -14.12 -7.24
CA LEU A 57 1.29 -13.88 -5.90
C LEU A 57 0.23 -14.25 -4.89
N VAL A 58 0.52 -15.26 -4.09
CA VAL A 58 -0.28 -15.59 -2.91
C VAL A 58 0.25 -14.76 -1.76
N PRO A 59 -0.54 -13.83 -1.19
CA PRO A 59 -0.12 -13.08 -0.01
C PRO A 59 0.15 -14.05 1.12
N THR A 60 1.36 -14.04 1.66
CA THR A 60 1.68 -14.77 2.87
C THR A 60 1.06 -14.02 4.04
N LYS A 61 0.10 -14.64 4.71
CA LYS A 61 -0.43 -14.14 5.98
C LYS A 61 0.53 -14.50 7.11
N HIS A 62 0.93 -13.49 7.87
CA HIS A 62 1.71 -13.65 9.09
C HIS A 62 0.79 -13.78 10.31
N ASP A 63 1.32 -14.29 11.41
CA ASP A 63 0.58 -14.54 12.64
C ASP A 63 0.02 -13.25 13.28
N ASP A 64 0.59 -12.09 12.94
CA ASP A 64 0.12 -10.76 13.35
C ASP A 64 -1.03 -10.21 12.47
N GLY A 65 -1.48 -11.00 11.49
CA GLY A 65 -2.52 -10.61 10.53
C GLY A 65 -2.04 -9.69 9.40
N SER A 66 -0.73 -9.43 9.30
CA SER A 66 -0.15 -8.73 8.16
C SER A 66 -0.03 -9.65 6.94
N GLU A 67 -0.09 -9.07 5.74
CA GLU A 67 0.00 -9.81 4.47
C GLU A 67 1.23 -9.33 3.70
N THR A 68 2.20 -10.20 3.43
CA THR A 68 3.30 -9.90 2.51
C THR A 68 3.01 -10.42 1.12
N PRO A 69 2.87 -9.55 0.12
CA PRO A 69 2.52 -9.96 -1.23
C PRO A 69 3.66 -10.56 -2.06
N GLY A 70 4.81 -10.92 -1.45
CA GLY A 70 5.94 -11.51 -2.18
C GLY A 70 6.59 -10.59 -3.22
N ILE A 71 6.35 -9.28 -3.12
CA ILE A 71 6.89 -8.23 -4.00
C ILE A 71 7.66 -7.21 -3.19
N THR A 72 8.60 -6.56 -3.86
CA THR A 72 9.39 -5.51 -3.23
C THR A 72 8.55 -4.26 -2.95
N PHE A 73 8.96 -3.48 -1.95
CA PHE A 73 8.32 -2.20 -1.62
C PHE A 73 8.33 -1.22 -2.81
N GLU A 74 9.41 -1.21 -3.60
CA GLU A 74 9.51 -0.39 -4.81
C GLU A 74 8.47 -0.78 -5.87
N GLU A 75 8.26 -2.08 -6.09
CA GLU A 75 7.21 -2.57 -6.99
C GLU A 75 5.81 -2.19 -6.49
N ALA A 76 5.57 -2.33 -5.19
CA ALA A 76 4.31 -1.95 -4.56
C ALA A 76 4.01 -0.46 -4.74
N MET A 77 4.99 0.41 -4.48
CA MET A 77 4.89 1.85 -4.69
C MET A 77 4.63 2.21 -6.15
N ALA A 78 5.40 1.63 -7.08
CA ALA A 78 5.25 1.91 -8.50
C ALA A 78 3.84 1.54 -8.99
N ALA A 79 3.33 0.40 -8.52
CA ALA A 79 1.98 -0.06 -8.85
C ALA A 79 0.89 0.85 -8.26
N ALA A 80 0.99 1.19 -6.97
CA ALA A 80 0.03 2.07 -6.29
C ALA A 80 0.02 3.50 -6.86
N ARG A 81 1.19 4.02 -7.27
CA ARG A 81 1.30 5.32 -7.95
C ARG A 81 0.63 5.31 -9.33
N GLY A 82 0.77 4.21 -10.08
CA GLY A 82 0.08 4.04 -11.36
C GLY A 82 -1.44 4.05 -11.18
N GLU A 83 -1.93 3.34 -10.16
CA GLU A 83 -3.36 3.33 -9.81
C GLU A 83 -3.86 4.71 -9.37
N GLU A 84 -3.10 5.43 -8.53
CA GLU A 84 -3.42 6.80 -8.12
C GLU A 84 -3.60 7.73 -9.33
N GLN A 85 -2.71 7.63 -10.33
CA GLN A 85 -2.83 8.41 -11.56
C GLN A 85 -4.08 8.05 -12.36
N LEU A 86 -4.41 6.76 -12.48
CA LEU A 86 -5.62 6.30 -13.15
C LEU A 86 -6.88 6.83 -12.45
N GLN A 87 -6.95 6.73 -11.12
CA GLN A 87 -8.08 7.22 -10.34
C GLN A 87 -8.22 8.76 -10.45
N ASN A 88 -7.12 9.50 -10.40
CA ASN A 88 -7.13 10.96 -10.57
C ASN A 88 -7.54 11.38 -11.99
N ASN A 89 -7.11 10.64 -13.01
CA ASN A 89 -7.53 10.88 -14.38
C ASN A 89 -9.03 10.58 -14.57
N PHE A 90 -9.53 9.49 -13.99
CA PHE A 90 -10.97 9.19 -13.99
C PHE A 90 -11.80 10.26 -13.28
N LYS A 91 -11.32 10.82 -12.16
CA LYS A 91 -11.98 11.93 -11.47
C LYS A 91 -11.99 13.23 -12.28
N ARG A 92 -10.98 13.48 -13.12
CA ARG A 92 -10.91 14.68 -13.97
C ARG A 92 -11.78 14.62 -15.21
N VAL A 93 -12.17 13.42 -15.64
CA VAL A 93 -12.99 13.20 -16.85
C VAL A 93 -14.49 13.17 -16.52
N ARG A 94 -14.85 13.17 -15.23
CA ARG A 94 -16.22 13.16 -14.72
C ARG A 94 -16.64 14.54 -14.22
#